data_AF-A0A353T1G5-F1
#
_entry.id   AF-A0A353T1G5-F1
#
_cell.length_a   1.000
_cell.length_b   1.000
_cell.length_c   1.000
_cell.angle_alpha   90.00
_cell.angle_beta   90.00
_cell.angle_gamma   90.00
#
_symmetry.space_group_name_H-M   'P 1'
#
loop_
_entity.id
_entity.type
_entity.pdbx_description
1 polymer ?
#
loop_
_entity_poly.entity_id
_entity_poly.type
_entity_poly.pdbx_seq_one_letter_code
_entity_poly.pdbx_strand_id
1 'polypeptide(L)'
;MKKMINRALIPILLLLFLIPIPASADDWFEPEPGYYTLLDENEKELTVMGWEVSLKDEYVSSDNKHYIVTRVDSEKKTAYTRLLGEVPLPAVQTQPESREAAQQDKGNILLYCTHNDESYVPTDGKESIKGNGGIFDVAEALQANLKKKGIDAVLSRDRHDPHDAGSYRRSRRTAVNLMKKNVP
;
A
#
# COMPACT_ATOMS: atom_id res chain seq x y z
N MET A 1 -8.05 -56.02 -24.10
CA MET A 1 -8.71 -55.90 -22.78
C MET A 1 -9.09 -54.44 -22.56
N LYS A 2 -10.39 -54.08 -22.67
CA LYS A 2 -10.86 -52.70 -22.39
C LYS A 2 -10.77 -52.46 -20.89
N LYS A 3 -9.93 -51.52 -20.44
CA LYS A 3 -9.91 -51.08 -19.03
C LYS A 3 -11.31 -50.56 -18.69
N MET A 4 -12.05 -51.30 -17.88
CA MET A 4 -13.31 -50.84 -17.31
C MET A 4 -12.97 -49.71 -16.35
N ILE A 5 -13.07 -48.47 -16.82
CA ILE A 5 -13.04 -47.31 -15.92
C ILE A 5 -14.26 -47.47 -15.02
N ASN A 6 -14.03 -47.65 -13.72
CA ASN A 6 -15.08 -47.85 -12.72
C ASN A 6 -16.09 -46.69 -12.85
N ARG A 7 -17.30 -46.99 -13.34
CA ARG A 7 -18.35 -45.98 -13.57
C ARG A 7 -18.79 -45.27 -12.28
N ALA A 8 -18.47 -45.85 -11.12
CA ALA A 8 -18.64 -45.25 -9.80
C ALA A 8 -17.57 -44.21 -9.44
N LEU A 9 -16.42 -44.17 -10.13
CA LEU A 9 -15.32 -43.27 -9.81
C LEU A 9 -15.62 -41.81 -10.20
N ILE A 10 -16.32 -41.62 -11.31
CA ILE A 10 -16.70 -40.30 -11.84
C ILE A 10 -17.65 -39.54 -10.90
N PRO A 11 -18.76 -40.13 -10.40
CA PRO A 11 -19.63 -39.41 -9.47
C PRO A 11 -18.96 -39.13 -8.12
N ILE A 12 -18.06 -40.00 -7.65
CA ILE A 12 -17.27 -39.76 -6.42
C ILE A 12 -16.32 -38.57 -6.61
N LEU A 13 -15.66 -38.47 -7.76
CA LEU A 13 -14.79 -37.34 -8.08
C LEU A 13 -15.59 -36.03 -8.19
N LEU A 14 -16.79 -36.07 -8.79
CA LEU A 14 -17.70 -34.92 -8.83
C LEU A 14 -18.20 -34.50 -7.44
N LEU A 15 -18.42 -35.46 -6.53
CA LEU A 15 -18.83 -35.18 -5.15
C LEU A 15 -17.71 -34.48 -4.36
N LEU A 16 -16.45 -34.79 -4.64
CA LEU A 16 -15.29 -34.13 -4.03
C LEU A 16 -15.19 -32.65 -4.42
N PHE A 17 -15.68 -32.24 -5.60
CA PHE A 17 -15.74 -30.84 -6.01
C PHE A 17 -16.84 -30.02 -5.30
N LEU A 18 -17.78 -30.68 -4.62
CA LEU A 18 -18.86 -30.02 -3.86
C LEU A 18 -18.46 -29.69 -2.42
N ILE A 19 -17.26 -30.11 -1.97
CA ILE A 19 -16.74 -29.75 -0.65
C ILE A 19 -16.03 -28.40 -0.77
N PRO A 20 -16.58 -27.30 -0.21
CA PRO A 20 -15.87 -26.04 -0.19
C PRO A 20 -14.63 -26.20 0.69
N ILE A 21 -13.45 -26.15 0.08
CA ILE A 21 -12.19 -26.06 0.83
C ILE A 21 -12.05 -24.59 1.20
N PRO A 22 -12.17 -24.20 2.49
CA PRO A 22 -11.85 -22.84 2.87
C PRO A 22 -10.37 -22.62 2.56
N ALA A 23 -10.09 -21.68 1.66
CA ALA A 23 -8.75 -21.13 1.52
C ALA A 23 -8.58 -20.12 2.66
N SER A 24 -7.68 -20.40 3.59
CA SER A 24 -7.18 -19.37 4.48
C SER A 24 -6.41 -18.36 3.63
N ALA A 25 -6.94 -17.16 3.49
CA ALA A 25 -6.12 -16.03 3.07
C ALA A 25 -5.22 -15.66 4.25
N ASP A 26 -4.00 -15.19 3.98
CA ASP A 26 -3.20 -14.54 5.01
C ASP A 26 -4.00 -13.33 5.52
N ASP A 27 -4.38 -13.39 6.79
CA ASP A 27 -4.83 -12.21 7.51
C ASP A 27 -3.56 -11.55 8.06
N TRP A 28 -3.04 -10.57 7.32
CA TRP A 28 -1.88 -9.78 7.76
C TRP A 28 -2.17 -8.93 9.00
N PHE A 29 -3.42 -8.91 9.48
CA PHE A 29 -3.84 -8.17 10.65
C PHE A 29 -4.10 -9.11 11.81
N GLU A 30 -3.35 -8.92 12.90
CA GLU A 30 -3.70 -9.55 14.17
C GLU A 30 -5.03 -8.96 14.70
N PRO A 31 -5.85 -9.75 15.43
CA PRO A 31 -7.09 -9.27 16.04
C PRO A 31 -6.86 -8.08 16.99
N GLU A 32 -5.67 -8.01 17.60
CA GLU A 32 -5.25 -6.91 18.44
C GLU A 32 -4.22 -6.04 17.72
N PRO A 33 -4.42 -4.71 17.65
CA PRO A 33 -3.46 -3.81 17.05
C PRO A 33 -2.15 -3.83 17.85
N GLY A 34 -1.02 -3.84 17.15
CA GLY A 34 0.30 -3.83 17.76
C GLY A 34 1.40 -3.62 16.72
N TYR A 35 2.65 -3.64 17.20
CA TYR A 35 3.81 -3.48 16.35
C TYR A 35 4.96 -4.36 16.84
N TYR A 36 5.78 -4.82 15.90
CA TYR A 36 7.08 -5.41 16.19
C TYR A 36 8.12 -4.30 16.40
N THR A 37 8.96 -4.45 17.41
CA THR A 37 10.10 -3.55 17.65
C THR A 37 11.37 -4.19 17.09
N LEU A 38 12.04 -3.52 16.15
CA LEU A 38 13.32 -3.95 15.62
C LEU A 38 14.45 -3.38 16.47
N LEU A 39 15.32 -4.26 16.96
CA LEU A 39 16.48 -3.93 17.78
C LEU A 39 17.78 -4.18 17.01
N ASP A 40 18.80 -3.38 17.29
CA ASP A 40 20.17 -3.62 16.84
C ASP A 40 20.89 -4.68 17.71
N GLU A 41 22.16 -4.93 17.42
CA GLU A 41 23.00 -5.90 18.13
C GLU A 41 23.27 -5.52 19.60
N ASN A 42 23.03 -4.27 19.99
CA ASN A 42 23.17 -3.76 21.36
C ASN A 42 21.81 -3.62 22.06
N GLU A 43 20.76 -4.23 21.51
CA GLU A 43 19.38 -4.12 22.00
C GLU A 43 18.80 -2.70 21.97
N LYS A 44 19.37 -1.82 21.14
CA LYS A 44 18.82 -0.48 20.92
C LYS A 44 17.74 -0.52 19.85
N GLU A 45 16.64 0.16 20.10
CA GLU A 45 15.55 0.30 19.13
C GLU A 45 15.99 1.03 17.85
N LEU A 46 15.69 0.40 16.71
CA LEU A 46 15.88 0.94 15.37
C LEU A 46 14.59 1.54 14.82
N THR A 47 13.49 0.79 14.89
CA THR A 47 12.16 1.18 14.39
C THR A 47 11.10 0.24 14.92
N VAL A 48 9.83 0.61 14.72
CA VAL A 48 8.68 -0.28 14.90
C VAL A 48 8.03 -0.61 13.55
N MET A 49 7.42 -1.80 13.43
CA MET A 49 6.74 -2.30 12.24
C MET A 49 5.31 -2.75 12.59
N GLY A 50 4.31 -2.20 11.89
CA GLY A 50 2.90 -2.56 12.08
C GLY A 50 2.45 -3.83 11.35
N TRP A 51 3.39 -4.67 10.92
CA TRP A 51 3.15 -5.94 10.26
C TRP A 51 4.04 -7.03 10.88
N GLU A 52 3.76 -8.28 10.56
CA GLU A 52 4.58 -9.42 11.00
C GLU A 52 6.01 -9.31 10.46
N VAL A 53 6.99 -9.58 11.34
CA VAL A 53 8.42 -9.56 10.99
C VAL A 53 8.94 -10.99 10.97
N SER A 54 9.62 -11.36 9.91
CA SER A 54 10.14 -12.70 9.67
C SER A 54 11.66 -12.75 9.69
N LEU A 55 12.19 -13.95 9.92
CA LEU A 55 13.62 -14.22 9.77
C LEU A 55 14.09 -13.87 8.35
N LYS A 56 15.23 -13.18 8.26
CA LYS A 56 15.85 -12.68 7.01
C LYS A 56 15.13 -11.50 6.35
N ASP A 57 14.12 -10.91 6.98
CA ASP A 57 13.63 -9.60 6.52
C ASP A 57 14.76 -8.58 6.60
N GLU A 58 14.76 -7.65 5.64
CA GLU A 58 15.76 -6.61 5.49
C GLU A 58 15.15 -5.25 5.83
N TYR A 59 15.90 -4.44 6.59
CA TYR A 59 15.52 -3.08 6.95
C TYR A 59 16.62 -2.11 6.54
N VAL A 60 16.27 -1.08 5.77
CA VAL A 60 17.15 0.04 5.46
C VAL A 60 16.66 1.25 6.24
N SER A 61 17.49 1.73 7.14
CA SER A 61 17.22 2.89 7.99
C SER A 61 17.43 4.22 7.25
N SER A 62 16.97 5.31 7.86
CA SER A 62 17.04 6.66 7.29
C SER A 62 18.47 7.19 7.09
N ASP A 63 19.46 6.62 7.80
CA ASP A 63 20.89 6.91 7.61
C ASP A 63 21.59 5.90 6.68
N ASN A 64 20.80 5.22 5.83
CA ASN A 64 21.23 4.21 4.86
C ASN A 64 21.89 2.96 5.46
N LYS A 65 21.81 2.72 6.77
CA LYS A 65 22.27 1.45 7.32
C LYS A 65 21.30 0.33 6.98
N HIS A 66 21.84 -0.75 6.45
CA HIS A 66 21.13 -1.94 6.03
C HIS A 66 21.29 -3.04 7.09
N TYR A 67 20.17 -3.53 7.60
CA TYR A 67 20.09 -4.57 8.62
C TYR A 67 19.34 -5.79 8.10
N ILE A 68 19.67 -6.96 8.64
CA ILE A 68 18.93 -8.20 8.42
C ILE A 68 18.42 -8.76 9.75
N VAL A 69 17.17 -9.22 9.77
CA VAL A 69 16.57 -9.88 10.94
C VAL A 69 17.21 -11.26 11.13
N THR A 70 17.82 -11.47 12.30
CA THR A 70 18.51 -12.72 12.66
C THR A 70 17.73 -13.55 13.68
N ARG A 71 16.80 -12.92 14.41
CA ARG A 71 15.93 -13.59 15.39
C ARG A 71 14.62 -12.83 15.56
N VAL A 72 13.52 -13.56 15.72
CA VAL A 72 12.21 -13.00 16.03
C VAL A 72 11.70 -13.63 17.33
N ASP A 73 11.18 -12.79 18.22
CA ASP A 73 10.45 -13.16 19.42
C ASP A 73 8.99 -12.69 19.24
N SER A 74 8.15 -13.61 18.78
CA SER A 74 6.76 -13.31 18.43
C SER A 74 5.90 -13.00 19.67
N GLU A 75 6.23 -13.59 20.82
CA GLU A 75 5.50 -13.33 22.08
C GLU A 75 5.73 -11.90 22.56
N LYS A 76 6.97 -11.40 22.47
CA LYS A 76 7.32 -10.03 22.86
C LYS A 76 7.19 -9.01 21.73
N LYS A 77 6.75 -9.43 20.55
CA LYS A 77 6.76 -8.63 19.31
C LYS A 77 8.09 -7.88 19.12
N THR A 78 9.20 -8.61 19.23
CA THR A 78 10.55 -8.04 19.12
C THR A 78 11.36 -8.80 18.09
N ALA A 79 12.05 -8.09 17.20
CA ALA A 79 12.95 -8.67 16.22
C ALA A 79 14.37 -8.12 16.44
N TYR A 80 15.37 -9.00 16.35
CA TYR A 80 16.77 -8.66 16.54
C TYR A 80 17.44 -8.67 15.18
N THR A 81 18.21 -7.63 14.91
CA THR A 81 18.81 -7.40 13.61
C THR A 81 20.33 -7.32 13.71
N ARG A 82 21.00 -7.60 12.59
CA ARG A 82 22.44 -7.43 12.45
C ARG A 82 22.72 -6.47 11.30
N LEU A 83 23.66 -5.56 11.50
CA LEU A 83 24.11 -4.65 10.45
C LEU A 83 24.82 -5.42 9.33
N LEU A 84 24.36 -5.24 8.10
CA LEU A 84 25.01 -5.73 6.88
C LEU A 84 25.97 -4.70 6.28
N GLY A 85 25.68 -3.40 6.43
CA GLY A 85 26.51 -2.31 5.91
C GLY A 85 25.70 -1.06 5.62
N GLU A 86 26.24 -0.19 4.77
CA GLU A 86 25.55 1.02 4.30
C GLU A 86 25.14 0.86 2.83
N VAL A 87 23.91 1.28 2.51
CA VAL A 87 23.40 1.33 1.13
C VAL A 87 24.01 2.56 0.45
N PRO A 88 24.77 2.39 -0.65
CA PRO A 88 25.31 3.52 -1.38
C PRO A 88 24.17 4.30 -2.03
N LEU A 89 24.11 5.60 -1.77
CA LEU A 89 23.19 6.48 -2.49
C LEU A 89 23.65 6.61 -3.95
N PRO A 90 22.71 6.65 -4.91
CA PRO A 90 23.06 6.97 -6.28
C PRO A 90 23.71 8.35 -6.32
N ALA A 91 24.77 8.50 -7.11
CA ALA A 91 25.36 9.79 -7.38
C ALA A 91 24.31 10.66 -8.08
N VAL A 92 23.73 11.61 -7.35
CA VAL A 92 22.84 12.62 -7.93
C VAL A 92 23.72 13.48 -8.82
N GLN A 93 23.56 13.37 -10.14
CA GLN A 93 24.11 14.36 -11.05
C GLN A 93 23.40 15.67 -10.76
N THR A 94 24.04 16.56 -10.00
CA THR A 94 23.61 17.94 -9.79
C THR A 94 23.90 18.81 -11.01
N GLN A 95 23.88 18.22 -12.21
CA GLN A 95 23.59 19.06 -13.37
C GLN A 95 22.17 19.54 -13.14
N PRO A 96 21.90 20.86 -13.17
CA PRO A 96 20.55 21.29 -13.40
C PRO A 96 20.20 20.65 -14.74
N GLU A 97 19.43 19.58 -14.73
CA GLU A 97 18.52 19.35 -15.84
C GLU A 97 17.59 20.57 -15.80
N SER A 98 18.06 21.69 -16.33
CA SER A 98 17.21 22.56 -17.11
C SER A 98 16.79 21.69 -18.29
N ARG A 99 15.89 20.75 -18.02
CA ARG A 99 14.72 20.65 -18.84
C ARG A 99 14.20 22.07 -18.84
N GLU A 100 14.58 22.82 -19.85
CA GLU A 100 13.70 23.84 -20.39
C GLU A 100 12.38 23.09 -20.48
N ALA A 101 11.52 23.28 -19.46
CA ALA A 101 10.15 22.88 -19.54
C ALA A 101 9.65 23.75 -20.67
N ALA A 102 9.80 23.24 -21.90
CA ALA A 102 9.39 23.89 -23.12
C ALA A 102 7.99 24.35 -22.81
N GLN A 103 7.82 25.67 -22.65
CA GLN A 103 6.73 26.28 -21.89
C GLN A 103 5.46 25.50 -22.12
N GLN A 104 5.17 24.54 -21.22
CA GLN A 104 4.07 23.64 -21.44
C GLN A 104 2.84 24.50 -21.23
N ASP A 105 1.94 24.48 -22.21
CA ASP A 105 0.60 24.99 -22.04
C ASP A 105 0.11 24.59 -20.64
N LYS A 106 -0.52 25.55 -19.94
CA LYS A 106 -0.95 25.42 -18.55
C LYS A 106 -1.53 24.02 -18.29
N GLY A 107 -0.72 23.14 -17.71
CA GLY A 107 -1.11 21.77 -17.44
C GLY A 107 -2.05 21.70 -16.24
N ASN A 108 -2.98 20.76 -16.28
CA ASN A 108 -3.92 20.51 -15.19
C ASN A 108 -3.30 19.52 -14.20
N ILE A 109 -3.42 19.80 -12.90
CA ILE A 109 -3.13 18.83 -11.84
C ILE A 109 -4.39 17.99 -11.59
N LEU A 110 -4.29 16.68 -11.75
CA LEU A 110 -5.41 15.76 -11.58
C LEU A 110 -5.27 15.04 -10.25
N LEU A 111 -6.28 15.16 -9.39
CA LEU A 111 -6.31 14.61 -8.03
C LEU A 111 -7.39 13.52 -7.94
N TYR A 112 -7.09 12.42 -7.26
CA TYR A 112 -8.04 11.36 -6.91
C TYR A 112 -7.54 10.63 -5.66
N CYS A 113 -8.46 10.04 -4.89
CA CYS A 113 -8.13 9.29 -3.67
C CYS A 113 -8.41 7.80 -3.89
N THR A 114 -7.44 6.92 -3.68
CA THR A 114 -7.62 5.46 -3.89
C THR A 114 -8.52 4.84 -2.84
N HIS A 115 -8.33 5.20 -1.56
CA HIS A 115 -9.16 4.73 -0.45
C HIS A 115 -10.04 5.89 -0.01
N ASN A 116 -11.36 5.78 -0.20
CA ASN A 116 -12.28 6.89 0.03
C ASN A 116 -12.83 6.95 1.45
N ASP A 117 -12.53 5.93 2.24
CA ASP A 117 -12.92 5.81 3.63
C ASP A 117 -11.84 6.27 4.60
N GLU A 118 -10.60 6.51 4.13
CA GLU A 118 -9.50 7.02 4.95
C GLU A 118 -9.89 8.29 5.71
N SER A 119 -9.83 8.20 7.04
CA SER A 119 -10.18 9.27 7.97
C SER A 119 -9.13 9.37 9.08
N TYR A 120 -9.14 10.49 9.80
CA TYR A 120 -8.12 10.84 10.77
C TYR A 120 -8.68 11.00 12.18
N VAL A 121 -7.98 10.47 13.18
CA VAL A 121 -8.25 10.71 14.60
C VAL A 121 -7.27 11.78 15.10
N PRO A 122 -7.71 12.81 15.86
CA PRO A 122 -9.02 12.95 16.48
C PRO A 122 -10.09 13.66 15.63
N THR A 123 -9.75 14.23 14.47
CA THR A 123 -10.62 15.18 13.75
C THR A 123 -11.93 14.56 13.25
N ASP A 124 -11.87 13.37 12.65
CA ASP A 124 -13.02 12.65 12.08
C ASP A 124 -13.63 11.66 13.10
N GLY A 125 -12.94 11.45 14.22
CA GLY A 125 -13.34 10.53 15.30
C GLY A 125 -13.17 9.04 15.00
N LYS A 126 -12.88 8.65 13.76
CA LYS A 126 -12.60 7.26 13.34
C LYS A 126 -11.51 7.24 12.27
N GLU A 127 -10.81 6.13 12.15
CA GLU A 127 -9.79 5.92 11.09
C GLU A 127 -10.41 5.58 9.73
N SER A 128 -11.64 5.06 9.72
CA SER A 128 -12.37 4.73 8.49
C SER A 128 -13.84 5.17 8.56
N ILE A 129 -14.26 5.99 7.61
CA ILE A 129 -15.66 6.41 7.40
C ILE A 129 -16.06 6.06 5.97
N LYS A 130 -16.81 4.96 5.83
CA LYS A 130 -17.21 4.38 4.54
C LYS A 130 -17.69 5.41 3.51
N GLY A 131 -16.91 5.59 2.44
CA GLY A 131 -17.23 6.46 1.29
C GLY A 131 -17.23 7.96 1.58
N ASN A 132 -16.87 8.38 2.79
CA ASN A 132 -16.81 9.79 3.20
C ASN A 132 -15.68 10.03 4.21
N GLY A 133 -14.51 9.47 3.91
CA GLY A 133 -13.30 9.68 4.69
C GLY A 133 -12.80 11.13 4.61
N GLY A 134 -12.12 11.58 5.66
CA GLY A 134 -11.49 12.91 5.75
C GLY A 134 -10.36 13.13 4.74
N ILE A 135 -9.90 12.07 4.07
CA ILE A 135 -9.00 12.17 2.92
C ILE A 135 -9.54 13.11 1.82
N PHE A 136 -10.86 13.22 1.67
CA PHE A 136 -11.46 14.17 0.74
C PHE A 136 -11.23 15.62 1.16
N ASP A 137 -11.28 15.92 2.45
CA ASP A 137 -11.03 17.27 2.97
C ASP A 137 -9.59 17.69 2.71
N VAL A 138 -8.64 16.75 2.87
CA VAL A 138 -7.23 16.95 2.50
C VAL A 138 -7.08 17.23 1.01
N ALA A 139 -7.72 16.42 0.16
CA ALA A 139 -7.64 16.59 -1.29
C ALA A 139 -8.26 17.93 -1.76
N GLU A 140 -9.37 18.35 -1.15
CA GLU A 140 -10.01 19.63 -1.42
C GLU A 140 -9.17 20.81 -0.95
N ALA A 141 -8.57 20.72 0.24
CA ALA A 141 -7.64 21.73 0.74
C ALA A 141 -6.43 21.89 -0.20
N LEU A 142 -5.87 20.78 -0.70
CA LEU A 142 -4.79 20.80 -1.67
C LEU A 142 -5.24 21.45 -2.99
N GLN A 143 -6.38 21.02 -3.53
CA GLN A 143 -6.96 21.59 -4.76
C GLN A 143 -7.15 23.11 -4.64
N ALA A 144 -7.74 23.56 -3.53
CA ALA A 144 -8.00 24.98 -3.28
C ALA A 144 -6.71 25.79 -3.21
N ASN A 145 -5.66 25.27 -2.57
CA ASN A 145 -4.37 25.96 -2.47
C ASN A 145 -3.62 26.00 -3.82
N LEU A 146 -3.73 24.96 -4.64
CA LEU A 146 -3.19 24.98 -6.02
C LEU A 146 -3.90 26.03 -6.88
N LYS A 147 -5.24 26.07 -6.83
CA LYS A 147 -6.04 27.07 -7.55
C LYS A 147 -5.73 28.50 -7.12
N LYS A 148 -5.54 28.75 -5.82
CA LYS A 148 -5.10 30.07 -5.30
C LYS A 148 -3.75 30.52 -5.87
N LYS A 149 -2.89 29.58 -6.28
CA LYS A 149 -1.60 29.85 -6.93
C LYS A 149 -1.70 29.97 -8.46
N GLY A 150 -2.91 29.95 -9.02
CA GLY A 150 -3.15 30.04 -10.47
C GLY A 150 -2.91 28.74 -11.22
N ILE A 151 -2.81 27.60 -10.51
CA ILE A 151 -2.65 26.27 -11.09
C ILE A 151 -4.02 25.62 -11.19
N ASP A 152 -4.41 25.15 -12.38
CA ASP A 152 -5.67 24.45 -12.52
C ASP A 152 -5.55 23.03 -11.93
N ALA A 153 -6.49 22.69 -11.05
CA ALA A 153 -6.48 21.44 -10.31
C ALA A 153 -7.89 20.82 -10.32
N VAL A 154 -8.00 19.59 -10.84
CA VAL A 154 -9.26 18.87 -10.99
C VAL A 154 -9.25 17.66 -10.05
N LEU A 155 -10.14 17.66 -9.07
CA LEU A 155 -10.32 16.57 -8.11
C LEU A 155 -11.49 15.68 -8.55
N SER A 156 -11.26 14.37 -8.62
CA SER A 156 -12.34 13.37 -8.71
C SER A 156 -12.77 12.90 -7.33
N ARG A 157 -14.09 12.84 -7.12
CA ARG A 157 -14.73 12.19 -5.96
C ARG A 157 -15.34 10.83 -6.31
N ASP A 158 -14.87 10.19 -7.39
CA ASP A 158 -15.27 8.82 -7.71
C ASP A 158 -14.98 7.88 -6.54
N ARG A 159 -15.90 6.94 -6.31
CA ARG A 159 -15.76 5.93 -5.25
C ARG A 159 -15.01 4.70 -5.76
N HIS A 160 -14.08 4.26 -4.95
CA HIS A 160 -13.22 3.11 -5.12
C HIS A 160 -13.38 2.11 -3.97
N ASP A 161 -14.44 2.23 -3.18
CA ASP A 161 -14.84 1.22 -2.19
C ASP A 161 -15.11 -0.15 -2.84
N PRO A 162 -14.98 -1.27 -2.09
CA PRO A 162 -14.53 -1.34 -0.69
C PRO A 162 -13.01 -1.09 -0.53
N HIS A 163 -12.56 -0.89 0.71
CA HIS A 163 -11.14 -0.74 1.04
C HIS A 163 -10.41 -2.09 0.92
N ASP A 164 -10.15 -2.51 -0.32
CA ASP A 164 -9.50 -3.77 -0.66
C ASP A 164 -8.41 -3.56 -1.72
N ALA A 165 -7.69 -4.62 -2.08
CA ALA A 165 -6.71 -4.57 -3.17
C ALA A 165 -7.32 -4.17 -4.54
N GLY A 166 -8.63 -4.36 -4.71
CA GLY A 166 -9.38 -3.93 -5.91
C GLY A 166 -9.54 -2.42 -6.04
N SER A 167 -9.33 -1.64 -4.97
CA SER A 167 -9.42 -0.17 -4.96
C SER A 167 -8.45 0.46 -5.96
N TYR A 168 -7.22 -0.05 -6.04
CA TYR A 168 -6.20 0.36 -7.01
C TYR A 168 -6.63 0.17 -8.48
N ARG A 169 -7.37 -0.91 -8.76
CA ARG A 169 -7.90 -1.16 -10.11
C ARG A 169 -9.01 -0.17 -10.46
N ARG A 170 -9.86 0.18 -9.48
CA ARG A 170 -10.93 1.17 -9.66
C ARG A 170 -10.33 2.58 -9.81
N SER A 171 -9.37 2.96 -8.97
CA SER A 171 -8.70 4.26 -9.01
C SER A 171 -7.92 4.49 -10.29
N ARG A 172 -7.27 3.45 -10.85
CA ARG A 172 -6.66 3.51 -12.18
C ARG A 172 -7.65 3.93 -13.28
N ARG A 173 -8.90 3.45 -13.22
CA ARG A 173 -9.94 3.84 -14.19
C ARG A 173 -10.26 5.32 -14.07
N THR A 174 -10.39 5.82 -12.85
CA THR A 174 -10.62 7.25 -12.58
C THR A 174 -9.45 8.11 -13.05
N ALA A 175 -8.20 7.71 -12.79
CA ALA A 175 -7.02 8.40 -13.29
C ALA A 175 -7.04 8.52 -14.82
N VAL A 176 -7.30 7.41 -15.53
CA VAL A 176 -7.42 7.41 -17.00
C VAL A 176 -8.56 8.31 -17.48
N ASN A 177 -9.71 8.28 -16.81
CA ASN A 177 -10.85 9.13 -17.17
C ASN A 177 -10.56 10.62 -16.94
N LEU A 178 -9.86 10.96 -15.86
CA LEU A 178 -9.41 12.33 -15.59
C LEU A 178 -8.45 12.80 -16.68
N MET A 179 -7.49 11.98 -17.07
CA MET A 179 -6.55 12.32 -18.15
C MET A 179 -7.29 12.59 -19.46
N LYS A 180 -8.19 11.70 -19.87
CA LYS A 180 -8.95 11.87 -21.13
C LYS A 180 -9.80 13.15 -21.19
N LYS A 181 -10.25 13.65 -20.04
CA LYS A 181 -11.14 14.81 -19.94
C LYS A 181 -10.40 16.13 -19.78
N ASN A 182 -9.19 16.10 -19.22
CA ASN A 182 -8.52 17.30 -18.71
C ASN A 182 -7.07 17.44 -19.17
N VAL A 183 -6.51 16.46 -19.88
CA VAL A 183 -5.21 16.61 -20.56
C VAL A 183 -5.52 17.03 -22.01
N PRO A 184 -4.96 18.17 -22.48
CA PRO A 184 -5.12 18.63 -23.85
C PRO A 184 -4.51 17.68 -24.88
#